data_AF-A0A8K0KBC6-F1
#
_entry.id   AF-A0A8K0KBC6-F1
#
_cell.length_a   1.000
_cell.length_b   1.000
_cell.length_c   1.000
_cell.angle_alpha   90.00
_cell.angle_beta   90.00
_cell.angle_gamma   90.00
#
_symmetry.space_group_name_H-M   'P 1'
#
loop_
_entity.id
_entity.type
_entity.pdbx_description
1 polymer ?
#
loop_
_entity_poly.entity_id
_entity_poly.type
_entity_poly.pdbx_seq_one_letter_code
_entity_poly.pdbx_strand_id
1 'polypeptide(L)'
;MSLTQLARTTLRPGVRALSVSASNSSAGETKHANGYSFQLNETQREFQELARKFTREEIIPKAAEYDKTMAYPWDIVKKAWSLGLMNGHIPTHC
;
A
#
# COMPACT_ATOMS: atom_id res chain seq x y z
N MET A 1 -0.28 61.30 -27.95
CA MET A 1 0.04 60.23 -28.93
C MET A 1 0.84 59.14 -28.23
N SER A 2 0.29 57.93 -28.19
CA SER A 2 0.94 56.61 -28.02
C SER A 2 -0.20 55.67 -27.61
N LEU A 3 -0.98 55.06 -28.50
CA LEU A 3 -0.61 54.05 -29.51
C LEU A 3 0.38 53.04 -28.94
N THR A 4 -0.10 52.04 -28.18
CA THR A 4 -0.46 50.73 -28.75
C THR A 4 -0.92 49.76 -27.67
N GLN A 5 -2.05 49.12 -27.97
CA GLN A 5 -2.60 47.95 -27.31
C GLN A 5 -2.10 46.69 -28.04
N LEU A 6 -2.10 45.56 -27.31
CA LEU A 6 -2.27 44.18 -27.82
C LEU A 6 -1.06 43.43 -28.45
N ALA A 7 -0.66 42.33 -27.81
CA ALA A 7 -0.37 41.02 -28.45
C ALA A 7 -0.11 39.96 -27.34
N ARG A 8 -1.04 39.05 -27.07
CA ARG A 8 -1.17 37.71 -27.68
C ARG A 8 -0.06 36.72 -27.28
N THR A 9 -0.47 35.77 -26.43
CA THR A 9 -0.22 34.32 -26.56
C THR A 9 1.19 33.86 -26.91
N THR A 10 1.89 33.31 -25.93
CA THR A 10 2.78 32.17 -26.17
C THR A 10 2.25 30.97 -25.39
N LEU A 11 1.59 30.09 -26.13
CA LEU A 11 1.31 28.72 -25.71
C LEU A 11 2.62 28.09 -25.22
N ARG A 12 2.62 27.51 -24.01
CA ARG A 12 3.54 26.41 -23.69
C ARG A 12 2.87 25.12 -24.14
N PRO A 13 3.32 24.47 -25.22
CA PRO A 13 2.89 23.13 -25.53
C PRO A 13 3.73 22.15 -24.69
N GLY A 14 3.07 21.16 -24.10
CA GLY A 14 3.74 19.93 -23.70
C GLY A 14 4.00 19.77 -22.21
N VAL A 15 2.93 19.54 -21.44
CA VAL A 15 3.00 18.50 -20.41
C VAL A 15 2.11 17.37 -20.90
N ARG A 16 2.75 16.34 -21.46
CA ARG A 16 2.08 15.10 -21.89
C ARG A 16 1.53 14.45 -20.62
N ALA A 17 0.23 14.61 -20.36
CA ALA A 17 -0.45 13.81 -19.35
C ALA A 17 -0.33 12.34 -19.78
N LEU A 18 0.54 11.60 -19.11
CA LEU A 18 0.56 10.15 -19.23
C LEU A 18 -0.69 9.65 -18.52
N SER A 19 -1.78 9.51 -19.27
CA SER A 19 -2.94 8.74 -18.82
C SER A 19 -2.49 7.28 -18.70
N VAL A 20 -2.08 6.88 -17.51
CA VAL A 20 -2.01 5.46 -17.16
C VAL A 20 -3.46 5.00 -17.07
N SER A 21 -3.94 4.36 -18.14
CA SER A 21 -5.12 3.51 -18.00
C SER A 21 -4.72 2.41 -17.03
N ALA A 22 -5.23 2.48 -15.82
CA ALA A 22 -5.20 1.38 -14.88
C ALA A 22 -5.95 0.22 -15.55
N SER A 23 -5.19 -0.70 -16.14
CA SER A 23 -5.72 -1.98 -16.54
C SER A 23 -6.13 -2.65 -15.24
N ASN A 24 -7.43 -2.69 -15.00
CA ASN A 24 -8.01 -3.47 -13.91
C ASN A 24 -7.71 -4.93 -14.25
N SER A 25 -6.57 -5.45 -13.80
CA SER A 25 -6.26 -6.86 -13.84
C SER A 25 -7.27 -7.54 -12.92
N SER A 26 -8.39 -7.98 -13.49
CA SER A 26 -9.26 -8.91 -12.79
C SER A 26 -8.39 -10.06 -12.34
N ALA A 27 -8.44 -10.37 -11.05
CA ALA A 27 -7.80 -11.53 -10.46
C ALA A 27 -8.48 -12.78 -11.05
N GLY A 28 -8.11 -13.11 -12.28
CA GLY A 28 -8.59 -14.27 -13.01
C GLY A 28 -7.90 -15.50 -12.45
N GLU A 29 -8.72 -16.44 -11.99
CA GLU A 29 -8.30 -17.77 -11.55
C GLU A 29 -7.50 -18.44 -12.67
N THR A 30 -6.19 -18.50 -12.49
CA THR A 30 -5.27 -19.06 -13.49
C THR A 30 -5.30 -20.56 -13.28
N LYS A 31 -5.89 -21.33 -14.20
CA LYS A 31 -5.76 -22.79 -14.17
C LYS A 31 -4.27 -23.12 -14.29
N HIS A 32 -3.65 -23.51 -13.18
CA HIS A 32 -2.22 -23.76 -13.12
C HIS A 32 -1.85 -24.94 -14.03
N ALA A 33 -1.12 -24.67 -15.11
CA ALA A 33 -0.50 -25.70 -15.92
C ALA A 33 0.65 -26.33 -15.12
N ASN A 34 0.39 -27.45 -14.43
CA ASN A 34 1.37 -28.32 -13.74
C ASN A 34 2.50 -27.63 -12.94
N GLY A 35 2.31 -26.42 -12.43
CA GLY A 35 3.34 -25.60 -11.77
C GLY A 35 2.86 -24.95 -10.48
N TYR A 36 3.77 -24.31 -9.74
CA TYR A 36 3.46 -23.62 -8.48
C TYR A 36 2.53 -22.42 -8.69
N SER A 37 1.58 -22.25 -7.76
CA SER A 37 0.70 -21.09 -7.70
C SER A 37 1.22 -20.07 -6.69
N PHE A 38 1.19 -18.79 -7.06
CA PHE A 38 1.41 -17.67 -6.13
C PHE A 38 0.10 -17.07 -5.62
N GLN A 39 -1.05 -17.66 -5.96
CA GLN A 39 -2.32 -17.20 -5.43
C GLN A 39 -2.41 -17.59 -3.96
N LEU A 40 -2.81 -16.62 -3.13
CA LEU A 40 -3.07 -16.86 -1.72
C LEU A 40 -4.40 -17.60 -1.55
N ASN A 41 -4.39 -18.61 -0.68
CA ASN A 41 -5.63 -19.24 -0.23
C ASN A 41 -6.47 -18.27 0.61
N GLU A 42 -7.72 -18.61 0.91
CA GLU A 42 -8.64 -17.74 1.65
C GLU A 42 -8.04 -17.24 2.97
N THR A 43 -7.58 -18.16 3.81
CA THR A 43 -7.01 -17.83 5.12
C THR A 43 -5.78 -16.92 5.01
N GLN A 44 -4.92 -17.13 4.00
CA GLN A 44 -3.78 -16.26 3.73
C GLN A 44 -4.20 -14.86 3.29
N ARG A 45 -5.29 -14.72 2.52
CA ARG A 45 -5.85 -13.43 2.13
C ARG A 45 -6.44 -12.71 3.33
N GLU A 46 -7.25 -13.38 4.15
CA GLU A 46 -7.80 -12.83 5.39
C GLU A 46 -6.70 -12.34 6.33
N PHE A 47 -5.63 -13.12 6.49
CA PHE A 47 -4.47 -12.74 7.29
C PHE A 47 -3.75 -11.50 6.70
N GLN A 48 -3.59 -11.44 5.38
CA GLN A 48 -3.02 -10.29 4.70
C GLN A 48 -3.90 -9.03 4.88
N GLU A 49 -5.21 -9.16 4.78
CA GLU A 49 -6.16 -8.07 4.98
C GLU A 49 -6.12 -7.53 6.41
N LEU A 50 -6.07 -8.42 7.41
CA LEU A 50 -5.89 -8.07 8.82
C LEU A 50 -4.58 -7.27 9.01
N ALA A 51 -3.46 -7.76 8.49
CA ALA A 51 -2.17 -7.09 8.58
C ALA A 51 -2.17 -5.71 7.91
N ARG A 52 -2.80 -5.57 6.74
CA ARG A 52 -2.93 -4.30 6.01
C ARG A 52 -3.79 -3.30 6.78
N LYS A 53 -4.90 -3.76 7.36
CA LYS A 53 -5.79 -2.93 8.18
C LYS A 53 -5.06 -2.43 9.42
N PHE A 54 -4.43 -3.33 10.18
CA PHE A 54 -3.63 -2.99 11.35
C PHE A 54 -2.53 -1.98 11.03
N THR A 55 -1.81 -2.17 9.92
CA THR A 55 -0.77 -1.24 9.47
C THR A 55 -1.32 0.16 9.22
N ARG A 56 -2.47 0.26 8.54
CA ARG A 56 -3.11 1.55 8.22
C ARG A 56 -3.61 2.28 9.45
N GLU A 57 -4.20 1.55 10.39
CA GLU A 57 -4.89 2.13 11.55
C GLU A 57 -3.95 2.41 12.73
N GLU A 58 -2.90 1.59 12.93
CA GLU A 58 -2.07 1.63 14.14
C GLU A 58 -0.62 2.04 13.87
N ILE A 59 -0.01 1.57 12.76
CA ILE A 59 1.42 1.80 12.49
C ILE A 59 1.64 3.14 11.80
N ILE A 60 1.00 3.35 10.63
CA ILE A 60 1.21 4.55 9.80
C ILE A 60 1.02 5.86 10.57
N PRO A 61 -0.02 6.02 11.42
CA PRO A 61 -0.25 7.28 12.13
C PRO A 61 0.88 7.66 13.11
N LYS A 62 1.54 6.66 13.70
CA LYS A 62 2.59 6.87 14.72
C LYS A 62 4.00 6.75 14.17
N ALA A 63 4.17 6.28 12.92
CA ALA A 63 5.47 6.01 12.32
C ALA A 63 6.41 7.23 12.36
N ALA A 64 5.91 8.42 12.02
CA ALA A 64 6.71 9.64 12.00
C ALA A 64 7.14 10.11 13.40
N GLU A 65 6.37 9.80 14.44
CA GLU A 65 6.72 10.11 15.84
C GLU A 65 7.82 9.17 16.33
N TYR A 66 7.67 7.86 16.11
CA TYR A 66 8.66 6.87 16.51
C TYR A 66 10.00 7.03 15.78
N ASP A 67 9.98 7.46 14.52
CA ASP A 67 11.20 7.80 13.77
C ASP A 67 11.97 8.97 14.41
N LYS A 68 11.26 10.05 14.75
CA LYS A 68 11.85 11.25 15.37
C LYS A 68 12.35 11.01 16.79
N THR A 69 11.58 10.28 17.58
CA THR A 69 11.87 10.05 19.00
C THR A 69 12.84 8.89 19.23
N MET A 70 13.01 8.01 18.23
CA MET A 70 13.72 6.75 18.35
C MET A 70 13.20 5.85 19.49
N ALA A 71 11.98 6.10 19.96
CA ALA A 71 11.35 5.30 21.00
C ALA A 71 10.88 3.95 20.42
N TYR A 72 10.97 2.89 21.23
CA TYR A 72 10.50 1.58 20.81
C TYR A 72 8.95 1.49 20.90
N PRO A 73 8.25 1.08 19.83
CA PRO A 73 6.79 1.12 19.75
C PRO A 73 6.11 -0.06 20.47
N TRP A 74 6.30 -0.15 21.78
CA TRP A 74 5.82 -1.27 22.61
C TRP A 74 4.30 -1.47 22.56
N ASP A 75 3.54 -0.39 22.45
CA ASP A 75 2.08 -0.40 22.35
C ASP A 75 1.62 -1.10 21.06
N ILE A 76 2.24 -0.78 19.92
CA ILE A 76 1.98 -1.40 18.63
C ILE A 76 2.38 -2.88 18.66
N VAL A 77 3.57 -3.19 19.17
CA VAL A 77 4.09 -4.58 19.22
C VAL A 77 3.17 -5.47 20.06
N LYS A 78 2.76 -5.01 21.25
CA LYS A 78 1.84 -5.76 22.11
C LYS A 78 0.48 -5.97 21.44
N LYS A 79 -0.01 -4.99 20.69
CA LYS A 79 -1.27 -5.10 19.95
C LYS A 79 -1.16 -6.12 18.80
N ALA A 80 -0.07 -6.08 18.04
CA ALA A 80 0.22 -7.03 16.97
C ALA A 80 0.31 -8.47 17.49
N TRP A 81 0.95 -8.67 18.64
CA TRP A 81 1.01 -9.97 19.33
C TRP A 81 -0.39 -10.49 19.66
N SER A 82 -1.21 -9.67 20.33
CA SER A 82 -2.57 -10.06 20.72
C SER A 82 -3.48 -10.39 19.53
N LEU A 83 -3.21 -9.82 18.35
CA LEU A 83 -3.91 -10.12 17.10
C LEU A 83 -3.37 -11.35 16.35
N GLY A 84 -2.33 -12.01 16.87
CA GLY A 84 -1.71 -13.16 16.20
C GLY A 84 -0.90 -12.78 14.95
N LEU A 85 -0.53 -11.51 14.77
CA LEU A 85 0.28 -11.04 13.65
C LEU A 85 1.79 -11.32 13.84
N MET A 86 2.17 -11.97 14.95
CA MET A 86 3.55 -12.32 15.29
C MET A 86 3.69 -13.83 15.46
N ASN A 87 4.87 -14.35 15.10
CA ASN A 87 5.25 -15.74 15.35
C ASN A 87 4.34 -16.83 14.75
N GLY A 88 3.67 -16.55 13.62
CA GLY A 88 2.78 -17.52 12.97
C GLY A 88 3.44 -18.82 12.46
N HIS A 89 4.77 -18.94 12.57
CA HIS A 89 5.52 -20.15 12.22
C HIS A 89 5.69 -21.12 13.40
N ILE A 90 5.33 -20.72 14.62
CA ILE A 90 5.46 -21.56 15.82
C ILE A 90 4.18 -22.41 15.97
N PRO A 91 4.28 -23.76 16.02
CA PRO A 91 3.13 -24.63 16.23
C PRO A 91 2.46 -24.41 17.59
N THR A 92 1.15 -24.63 17.67
CA THR A 92 0.37 -24.50 18.91
C THR A 92 0.46 -25.72 19.83
N HIS A 93 0.96 -26.84 19.31
CA HIS A 93 1.07 -28.11 20.01
C HIS A 93 2.46 -28.71 19.78
N CYS A 94 2.95 -29.42 20.80
CA CYS A 94 4.20 -30.19 20.76
C CYS A 94 3.93 -31.64 20.40
#